data_AF-A0A2E1ZVC2-F1
#
_entry.id   AF-A0A2E1ZVC2-F1
#
_cell.length_a   1.000
_cell.length_b   1.000
_cell.length_c   1.000
_cell.angle_alpha   90.00
_cell.angle_beta   90.00
_cell.angle_gamma   90.00
#
_symmetry.space_group_name_H-M   'P 1'
#
loop_
_entity.id
_entity.type
_entity.pdbx_description
1 polymer ?
#
loop_
_entity_poly.entity_id
_entity_poly.type
_entity_poly.pdbx_seq_one_letter_code
_entity_poly.pdbx_strand_id
1 'polypeptide(L)'
;MTADKNMDNLKIVFQGKQQIRCVAGIPRPEGLYFASDTPFEANHIYLIDQDGSLNPLSPMPSSSLSACNISNILCFSSAVEPSSVNKSKSASLVISSNGQDWDNVVKWDKSMLPSKLFQFANISLPTGYNSSSFLAATGISVKKEHMTTHLWEIKRK
;
A
#
# COMPACT_ATOMS: atom_id res chain seq x y z
N MET A 1 -1.91 -17.55 0.95
CA MET A 1 -2.42 -18.91 1.25
C MET A 1 -3.93 -18.87 1.16
N THR A 2 -4.57 -19.97 0.79
CA THR A 2 -6.00 -20.16 0.99
C THR A 2 -6.20 -21.15 2.15
N ALA A 3 -7.33 -21.01 2.82
CA ALA A 3 -7.73 -21.88 3.92
C ALA A 3 -9.18 -22.29 3.72
N ASP A 4 -9.55 -23.48 4.19
CA ASP A 4 -10.96 -23.80 4.38
C ASP A 4 -11.56 -22.94 5.52
N LYS A 5 -12.88 -23.05 5.72
CA LYS A 5 -13.60 -22.23 6.70
C LYS A 5 -13.09 -22.39 8.15
N ASN A 6 -12.49 -23.54 8.46
CA ASN A 6 -12.02 -23.88 9.80
C ASN A 6 -10.51 -23.68 9.97
N MET A 7 -9.80 -23.29 8.91
CA MET A 7 -8.34 -23.24 8.85
C MET A 7 -7.66 -24.62 9.02
N ASP A 8 -8.39 -25.71 8.80
CA ASP A 8 -7.87 -27.08 8.96
C ASP A 8 -6.96 -27.46 7.78
N ASN A 9 -7.32 -27.01 6.57
CA ASN A 9 -6.55 -27.23 5.35
C ASN A 9 -6.01 -25.91 4.81
N LEU A 10 -4.67 -25.80 4.77
CA LEU A 10 -3.96 -24.65 4.23
C LEU A 10 -3.32 -25.02 2.89
N LYS A 11 -3.61 -24.23 1.86
CA LYS A 11 -2.94 -24.33 0.56
C LYS A 11 -2.09 -23.09 0.31
N ILE A 12 -0.81 -23.31 0.03
CA ILE A 12 0.10 -22.26 -0.39
C ILE A 12 -0.31 -21.79 -1.80
N VAL A 13 -0.50 -20.49 -1.97
CA VAL A 13 -0.81 -19.87 -3.27
C VAL A 13 0.49 -19.34 -3.88
N PHE A 14 1.25 -18.58 -3.10
CA PHE A 14 2.57 -18.07 -3.47
C PHE A 14 3.53 -18.19 -2.28
N GLN A 15 4.81 -18.47 -2.57
CA GLN A 15 5.90 -18.50 -1.58
C GLN A 15 7.24 -18.14 -2.25
N GLY A 16 8.15 -17.55 -1.47
CA GLY A 16 9.59 -17.49 -1.80
C GLY A 16 10.04 -16.45 -2.84
N LYS A 17 9.14 -15.62 -3.38
CA LYS A 17 9.50 -14.55 -4.33
C LYS A 17 9.51 -13.18 -3.64
N GLN A 18 10.37 -12.26 -4.10
CA GLN A 18 10.41 -10.91 -3.51
C GLN A 18 9.17 -10.09 -3.89
N GLN A 19 8.65 -10.25 -5.10
CA GLN A 19 7.46 -9.51 -5.60
C GLN A 19 6.16 -9.82 -4.87
N ILE A 20 6.09 -10.96 -4.19
CA ILE A 20 4.90 -11.36 -3.41
C ILE A 20 4.99 -10.95 -1.94
N ARG A 21 6.11 -10.33 -1.51
CA ARG A 21 6.20 -9.79 -0.15
C ARG A 21 5.18 -8.68 -0.02
N CYS A 22 4.32 -8.79 0.97
CA CYS A 22 3.19 -7.91 1.18
C CYS A 22 3.04 -7.65 2.68
N VAL A 23 2.82 -6.38 3.04
CA VAL A 23 2.51 -5.98 4.42
C VAL A 23 1.00 -5.85 4.63
N ALA A 24 0.28 -5.34 3.63
CA ALA A 24 -1.16 -5.13 3.69
C ALA A 24 -1.82 -5.41 2.33
N GLY A 25 -3.01 -6.02 2.38
CA GLY A 25 -3.83 -6.32 1.21
C GLY A 25 -5.29 -5.94 1.44
N ILE A 26 -6.01 -5.67 0.35
CA ILE A 26 -7.40 -5.25 0.35
C ILE A 26 -8.23 -6.31 -0.39
N PRO A 27 -9.03 -7.12 0.34
CA PRO A 27 -9.89 -8.10 -0.29
C PRO A 27 -11.07 -7.42 -1.00
N ARG A 28 -11.39 -7.89 -2.19
CA ARG A 28 -12.55 -7.51 -3.01
C ARG A 28 -13.20 -8.76 -3.61
N PRO A 29 -14.45 -8.67 -4.11
CA PRO A 29 -15.10 -9.81 -4.75
C PRO A 29 -14.24 -10.45 -5.84
N GLU A 30 -13.56 -9.65 -6.67
CA GLU A 30 -12.68 -10.08 -7.77
C GLU A 30 -11.34 -10.67 -7.34
N GLY A 31 -10.92 -10.49 -6.08
CA GLY A 31 -9.65 -11.03 -5.58
C GLY A 31 -9.00 -10.21 -4.46
N LEU A 32 -7.69 -10.40 -4.26
CA LEU A 32 -6.90 -9.68 -3.27
C LEU A 32 -5.96 -8.69 -3.95
N TYR A 33 -6.22 -7.40 -3.75
CA TYR A 33 -5.27 -6.35 -4.12
C TYR A 33 -4.17 -6.27 -3.07
N PHE A 34 -2.93 -6.13 -3.51
CA PHE A 34 -1.83 -5.81 -2.61
C PHE A 34 -0.75 -5.01 -3.33
N ALA A 35 0.08 -4.31 -2.58
CA ALA A 35 1.28 -3.69 -3.11
C ALA A 35 2.50 -4.33 -2.46
N SER A 36 3.54 -4.56 -3.26
CA SER A 36 4.71 -5.29 -2.79
C SER A 36 5.61 -4.45 -1.87
N ASP A 37 6.33 -5.16 -1.01
CA ASP A 37 7.39 -4.64 -0.14
C ASP A 37 8.68 -5.42 -0.39
N THR A 38 9.54 -4.87 -1.23
CA THR A 38 10.92 -5.36 -1.37
C THR A 38 11.90 -4.25 -1.75
N PRO A 39 13.11 -4.23 -1.16
CA PRO A 39 14.18 -3.34 -1.60
C PRO A 39 14.96 -3.89 -2.82
N PHE A 40 14.70 -5.14 -3.21
CA PHE A 40 15.52 -5.87 -4.20
C PHE A 40 14.93 -5.87 -5.60
N GLU A 41 13.64 -5.59 -5.76
CA GLU A 41 12.93 -5.58 -7.04
C GLU A 41 11.98 -4.37 -7.13
N ALA A 42 11.51 -4.06 -8.33
CA ALA A 42 10.61 -2.93 -8.54
C ALA A 42 9.24 -3.23 -7.94
N ASN A 43 8.80 -2.40 -6.99
CA ASN A 43 7.51 -2.63 -6.34
C ASN A 43 6.35 -2.31 -7.28
N HIS A 44 5.28 -3.08 -7.15
CA HIS A 44 4.07 -2.94 -7.94
C HIS A 44 2.84 -3.19 -7.06
N ILE A 45 1.72 -2.68 -7.53
CA ILE A 45 0.39 -3.07 -7.11
C ILE A 45 -0.01 -4.26 -7.97
N TYR A 46 -0.54 -5.29 -7.32
CA TYR A 46 -0.97 -6.54 -7.91
C TYR A 46 -2.41 -6.86 -7.50
N LEU A 47 -3.08 -7.64 -8.34
CA LEU A 47 -4.29 -8.38 -8.00
C LEU A 47 -3.98 -9.87 -8.05
N ILE A 48 -4.20 -10.57 -6.94
CA ILE A 48 -4.39 -12.03 -6.97
C ILE A 48 -5.87 -12.25 -7.26
N ASP A 49 -6.20 -12.71 -8.46
CA ASP A 49 -7.59 -12.96 -8.83
C ASP A 49 -8.15 -14.25 -8.16
N GLN A 50 -9.43 -14.53 -8.40
CA GLN A 50 -10.10 -15.71 -7.85
C GLN A 50 -9.49 -17.03 -8.31
N ASP A 51 -8.88 -17.07 -9.50
CA ASP A 51 -8.23 -18.25 -10.05
C ASP A 51 -6.82 -18.45 -9.46
N GLY A 52 -6.34 -17.47 -8.68
CA GLY A 52 -5.03 -17.48 -8.04
C GLY A 52 -3.92 -16.98 -8.96
N SER A 53 -4.24 -16.27 -10.05
CA SER A 53 -3.25 -15.67 -10.94
C SER A 53 -2.79 -14.32 -10.38
N LEU A 54 -1.49 -14.04 -10.52
CA LEU A 54 -0.88 -12.78 -10.09
C LEU A 54 -0.85 -11.79 -11.25
N ASN A 55 -1.67 -10.76 -11.17
CA ASN A 55 -1.82 -9.74 -12.21
C ASN A 55 -1.13 -8.43 -11.77
N PRO A 56 -0.05 -7.98 -12.43
CA PRO A 56 0.53 -6.67 -12.17
C PRO A 56 -0.38 -5.56 -12.71
N LEU A 57 -0.62 -4.50 -11.92
CA LEU A 57 -1.57 -3.44 -12.26
C LEU A 57 -0.86 -2.10 -12.48
N SER A 58 -0.08 -1.66 -11.50
CA SER A 58 0.58 -0.34 -11.55
C SER A 58 1.90 -0.35 -10.77
N PRO A 59 2.93 0.37 -11.22
CA PRO A 59 4.16 0.55 -10.44
C PRO A 59 3.91 1.26 -9.11
N MET A 60 4.60 0.81 -8.06
CA MET A 60 4.62 1.50 -6.77
C MET A 60 5.93 2.29 -6.63
N PRO A 61 5.90 3.57 -6.19
CA PRO A 61 7.13 4.38 -6.09
C PRO A 61 8.21 3.80 -5.15
N SER A 62 7.80 2.99 -4.17
CA SER A 62 8.66 2.31 -3.20
C SER A 62 7.89 1.22 -2.45
N SER A 63 8.52 0.54 -1.49
CA SER A 63 7.90 -0.49 -0.66
C SER A 63 6.59 -0.02 -0.02
N SER A 64 5.52 -0.81 -0.14
CA SER A 64 4.23 -0.51 0.44
C SER A 64 4.10 -1.06 1.87
N LEU A 65 3.82 -0.18 2.84
CA LEU A 65 3.74 -0.56 4.26
C LEU A 65 2.33 -0.44 4.85
N SER A 66 1.38 0.17 4.13
CA SER A 66 0.01 0.32 4.60
C SER A 66 -0.97 0.33 3.44
N ALA A 67 -2.18 -0.12 3.73
CA ALA A 67 -3.30 -0.13 2.80
C ALA A 67 -4.58 0.16 3.58
N CYS A 68 -5.53 0.82 2.92
CA CYS A 68 -6.88 0.95 3.43
C CYS A 68 -7.88 1.02 2.28
N ASN A 69 -9.16 0.91 2.58
CA ASN A 69 -10.22 1.18 1.63
C ASN A 69 -11.26 2.12 2.21
N ILE A 70 -11.79 3.00 1.36
CA ILE A 70 -12.84 3.95 1.73
C ILE A 70 -13.95 3.79 0.72
N SER A 71 -15.06 3.19 1.17
CA SER A 71 -16.09 2.69 0.27
C SER A 71 -15.44 1.82 -0.84
N ASN A 72 -15.50 2.25 -2.10
CA ASN A 72 -14.96 1.53 -3.24
C ASN A 72 -13.53 1.93 -3.62
N ILE A 73 -12.94 2.92 -2.95
CA ILE A 73 -11.60 3.40 -3.26
C ILE A 73 -10.58 2.53 -2.54
N LEU A 74 -9.60 2.03 -3.30
CA LEU A 74 -8.44 1.30 -2.82
C LEU A 74 -7.31 2.29 -2.58
N CYS A 75 -6.60 2.16 -1.47
CA CYS A 75 -5.49 3.05 -1.12
C CYS A 75 -4.27 2.22 -0.71
N PHE A 76 -3.10 2.53 -1.25
CA PHE A 76 -1.81 2.01 -0.79
C PHE A 76 -0.86 3.16 -0.49
N SER A 77 0.01 2.98 0.51
CA SER A 77 1.05 3.97 0.82
C SER A 77 2.45 3.39 0.76
N SER A 78 3.40 4.15 0.22
CA SER A 78 4.81 3.75 0.19
C SER A 78 5.65 4.40 1.29
N ALA A 79 6.70 3.71 1.70
CA ALA A 79 7.76 4.23 2.56
C ALA A 79 9.03 4.62 1.78
N VAL A 80 9.89 5.41 2.41
CA VAL A 80 11.22 5.79 1.89
C VAL A 80 12.27 4.96 2.61
N GLU A 81 12.62 3.83 2.01
CA GLU A 81 13.57 2.87 2.54
C GLU A 81 14.84 2.80 1.68
N PRO A 82 15.99 2.37 2.26
CA PRO A 82 17.20 2.13 1.50
C PRO A 82 16.98 1.04 0.46
N SER A 83 17.13 1.40 -0.81
CA SER A 83 16.93 0.47 -1.92
C SER A 83 17.70 0.96 -3.15
N SER A 84 18.33 0.03 -3.86
CA SER A 84 19.04 0.31 -5.12
C SER A 84 18.10 0.34 -6.32
N VAL A 85 16.86 -0.16 -6.18
CA VAL A 85 15.86 -0.28 -7.24
C VAL A 85 14.78 0.79 -7.09
N ASN A 86 14.07 0.75 -5.97
CA ASN A 86 13.08 1.75 -5.57
C ASN A 86 13.78 2.97 -4.96
N LYS A 87 13.91 4.05 -5.73
CA LYS A 87 14.72 5.23 -5.37
C LYS A 87 13.90 6.44 -4.97
N SER A 88 12.58 6.30 -4.77
CA SER A 88 11.74 7.42 -4.35
C SER A 88 12.28 8.00 -3.04
N LYS A 89 12.36 9.33 -2.98
CA LYS A 89 12.74 10.09 -1.76
C LYS A 89 11.51 10.59 -0.99
N SER A 90 10.33 10.19 -1.43
CA SER A 90 9.06 10.65 -0.89
C SER A 90 8.15 9.46 -0.60
N ALA A 91 7.47 9.53 0.55
CA ALA A 91 6.35 8.67 0.85
C ALA A 91 5.18 9.08 -0.05
N SER A 92 4.45 8.11 -0.58
CA SER A 92 3.39 8.35 -1.57
C SER A 92 2.09 7.69 -1.13
N LEU A 93 0.96 8.30 -1.45
CA LEU A 93 -0.37 7.70 -1.33
C LEU A 93 -0.94 7.53 -2.73
N VAL A 94 -1.15 6.29 -3.13
CA VAL A 94 -1.77 5.96 -4.41
C VAL A 94 -3.17 5.46 -4.17
N ILE A 95 -4.11 5.87 -5.03
CA ILE A 95 -5.51 5.48 -4.93
C ILE A 95 -6.04 4.97 -6.27
N SER A 96 -7.06 4.13 -6.20
CA SER A 96 -7.83 3.68 -7.36
C SER A 96 -9.30 3.53 -7.02
N SER A 97 -10.18 3.93 -7.95
CA SER A 97 -11.62 3.76 -7.82
C SER A 97 -12.17 2.51 -8.54
N ASN A 98 -11.40 1.95 -9.47
CA ASN A 98 -11.77 0.79 -10.30
C ASN A 98 -10.79 -0.37 -10.21
N GLY A 99 -9.72 -0.22 -9.41
CA GLY A 99 -8.68 -1.23 -9.25
C GLY A 99 -7.68 -1.31 -10.42
N GLN A 100 -7.85 -0.55 -11.49
CA GLN A 100 -7.00 -0.61 -12.69
C GLN A 100 -6.21 0.67 -12.91
N ASP A 101 -6.86 1.81 -12.77
CA ASP A 101 -6.24 3.13 -12.91
C ASP A 101 -5.82 3.64 -11.54
N TRP A 102 -4.55 3.99 -11.40
CA TRP A 102 -3.93 4.35 -10.12
C TRP A 102 -3.31 5.74 -10.18
N ASP A 103 -3.75 6.61 -9.26
CA ASP A 103 -3.27 7.98 -9.15
C ASP A 103 -2.47 8.18 -7.88
N ASN A 104 -1.30 8.82 -7.98
CA ASN A 104 -0.54 9.28 -6.82
C ASN A 104 -1.08 10.65 -6.37
N VAL A 105 -1.85 10.66 -5.29
CA VAL A 105 -2.57 11.84 -4.80
C VAL A 105 -1.85 12.59 -3.68
N VAL A 106 -0.90 11.95 -3.00
CA VAL A 106 -0.08 12.59 -1.95
C VAL A 106 1.36 12.17 -2.11
N LYS A 107 2.25 13.16 -2.08
CA LYS A 107 3.69 12.93 -2.06
C LYS A 107 4.35 13.80 -1.00
N TRP A 108 4.93 13.16 0.01
CA TRP A 108 5.63 13.83 1.11
C TRP A 108 7.09 13.41 1.16
N ASP A 109 7.99 14.37 1.02
CA ASP A 109 9.42 14.11 1.07
C ASP A 109 9.85 13.63 2.44
N LYS A 110 10.82 12.71 2.48
CA LYS A 110 11.46 12.27 3.72
C LYS A 110 12.05 13.48 4.47
N SER A 111 11.98 13.45 5.80
CA SER A 111 12.68 14.41 6.65
C SER A 111 14.21 14.31 6.51
N MET A 112 14.93 15.33 6.97
CA MET A 112 16.40 15.33 6.96
C MET A 112 17.02 14.45 8.06
N LEU A 113 16.19 13.89 8.96
CA LEU A 113 16.68 13.08 10.07
C LEU A 113 17.15 11.70 9.60
N PRO A 114 18.18 11.13 10.24
CA PRO A 114 18.64 9.78 9.92
C PRO A 114 17.56 8.73 10.20
N SER A 115 17.10 8.02 9.16
CA SER A 115 16.02 7.03 9.30
C SER A 115 16.35 5.85 10.22
N LYS A 116 17.65 5.55 10.40
CA LYS A 116 18.09 4.51 11.35
C LYS A 116 17.74 4.84 12.81
N LEU A 117 17.53 6.12 13.13
CA LEU A 117 17.20 6.59 14.47
C LEU A 117 15.75 7.10 14.58
N PHE A 118 15.18 7.59 13.48
CA PHE A 118 13.88 8.27 13.46
C PHE A 118 12.86 7.62 12.51
N GLN A 119 12.98 6.31 12.29
CA GLN A 119 12.15 5.52 11.39
C GLN A 119 12.25 5.92 9.91
N PHE A 120 11.78 5.06 9.01
CA PHE A 120 11.64 5.39 7.60
C PHE A 120 10.41 6.26 7.39
N ALA A 121 10.52 7.22 6.45
CA ALA A 121 9.38 8.06 6.13
C ALA A 121 8.27 7.23 5.50
N ASN A 122 7.04 7.39 5.95
CA ASN A 122 5.88 6.68 5.42
C ASN A 122 4.59 7.48 5.65
N ILE A 123 3.48 6.96 5.14
CA ILE A 123 2.13 7.46 5.41
C ILE A 123 1.38 6.34 6.12
N SER A 124 0.92 6.60 7.34
CA SER A 124 0.08 5.68 8.08
C SER A 124 -1.38 5.88 7.70
N LEU A 125 -2.06 4.79 7.36
CA LEU A 125 -3.47 4.75 6.99
C LEU A 125 -4.29 4.01 8.06
N PRO A 126 -5.57 4.36 8.26
CA PRO A 126 -6.45 3.64 9.18
C PRO A 126 -6.73 2.23 8.67
N THR A 127 -6.90 1.29 9.59
CA THR A 127 -7.33 -0.08 9.30
C THR A 127 -8.83 -0.25 9.57
N GLY A 128 -9.46 -1.20 8.88
CA GLY A 128 -10.87 -1.54 9.09
C GLY A 128 -11.82 -0.94 8.05
N TYR A 129 -13.12 -1.14 8.27
CA TYR A 129 -14.14 -0.71 7.33
C TYR A 129 -14.48 0.76 7.51
N ASN A 130 -14.32 1.55 6.44
CA ASN A 130 -14.70 2.96 6.38
C ASN A 130 -15.73 3.18 5.25
N SER A 131 -16.99 3.41 5.62
CA SER A 131 -18.09 3.71 4.69
C SER A 131 -18.28 5.21 4.41
N SER A 132 -17.50 6.08 5.05
CA SER A 132 -17.60 7.53 4.82
C SER A 132 -16.97 7.96 3.49
N SER A 133 -17.01 9.26 3.21
CA SER A 133 -16.25 9.90 2.12
C SER A 133 -14.88 10.41 2.55
N PHE A 134 -14.46 10.16 3.80
CA PHE A 134 -13.25 10.77 4.36
C PHE A 134 -12.06 9.82 4.42
N LEU A 135 -10.92 10.29 3.92
CA LEU A 135 -9.61 9.65 4.00
C LEU A 135 -8.75 10.33 5.04
N ALA A 136 -8.42 9.57 6.09
CA ALA A 136 -7.41 9.97 7.05
C ALA A 136 -6.03 9.44 6.65
N ALA A 137 -4.99 10.26 6.76
CA ALA A 137 -3.61 9.85 6.53
C ALA A 137 -2.67 10.63 7.44
N THR A 138 -1.73 9.93 8.10
CA THR A 138 -0.77 10.55 9.02
C THR A 138 0.65 10.40 8.50
N GLY A 139 1.39 11.51 8.42
CA GLY A 139 2.78 11.49 7.99
C GLY A 139 3.74 11.01 9.08
N ILE A 140 4.63 10.06 8.77
CA ILE A 140 5.68 9.59 9.68
C ILE A 140 7.04 9.93 9.07
N SER A 141 7.93 10.57 9.85
CA SER A 141 9.30 10.97 9.43
C SER A 141 9.39 11.73 8.10
N VAL A 142 8.32 12.42 7.69
CA VAL A 142 8.23 13.26 6.47
C VAL A 142 8.43 14.75 6.79
N LYS A 143 8.87 15.52 5.81
CA LYS A 143 9.10 16.97 5.93
C LYS A 143 7.74 17.69 6.00
N LYS A 144 7.60 18.64 6.94
CA LYS A 144 6.40 19.47 7.20
C LYS A 144 5.15 18.73 7.69
N GLU A 145 5.02 17.45 7.38
CA GLU A 145 3.80 16.67 7.65
C GLU A 145 3.99 15.59 8.73
N HIS A 146 5.12 15.62 9.45
CA HIS A 146 5.38 14.65 10.51
C HIS A 146 4.34 14.78 11.63
N MET A 147 3.74 13.64 12.02
CA MET A 147 2.69 13.52 13.03
C MET A 147 1.45 14.37 12.74
N THR A 148 1.31 14.88 11.51
CA THR A 148 0.12 15.60 11.08
C THR A 148 -0.83 14.60 10.44
N THR A 149 -2.05 14.52 11.00
CA THR A 149 -3.14 13.74 10.40
C THR A 149 -3.95 14.65 9.50
N HIS A 150 -3.97 14.32 8.22
CA HIS A 150 -4.83 14.94 7.23
C HIS A 150 -6.15 14.17 7.16
N LEU A 151 -7.24 14.89 6.95
CA LEU A 151 -8.55 14.33 6.67
C LEU A 151 -9.08 14.97 5.39
N TRP A 152 -9.16 14.20 4.32
CA TRP A 152 -9.66 14.67 3.02
C TRP A 152 -11.02 14.08 2.72
N GLU A 153 -11.94 14.91 2.23
CA GLU A 153 -13.18 14.43 1.63
C GLU A 153 -12.94 14.05 0.17
N ILE A 154 -13.23 12.79 -0.18
CA ILE A 154 -13.15 12.32 -1.56
C ILE A 154 -14.46 12.60 -2.27
N LYS A 155 -14.44 13.56 -3.19
CA LYS A 155 -15.58 13.88 -4.05
C LYS A 155 -15.65 12.90 -5.22
N ARG A 156 -16.77 12.21 -5.34
CA ARG A 156 -17.08 11.37 -6.51
C ARG A 156 -17.45 12.29 -7.67
N LYS A 157 -16.83 12.09 -8.82
CA LYS A 157 -17.29 12.68 -10.08
C LYS A 157 -18.38 11.83 -10.69
#